data_AF-A0A9P7X7H6-F1
#
_entry.id   AF-A0A9P7X7H6-F1
#
_cell.length_a   1.000
_cell.length_b   1.000
_cell.length_c   1.000
_cell.angle_alpha   90.00
_cell.angle_beta   90.00
_cell.angle_gamma   90.00
#
_symmetry.space_group_name_H-M   'P 1'
#
loop_
_entity.id
_entity.type
_entity.pdbx_description
1 polymer ?
#
loop_
_entity_poly.entity_id
_entity_poly.type
_entity_poly.pdbx_seq_one_letter_code
_entity_poly.pdbx_strand_id
1 'polypeptide(L)'
;MLDDHDLIDGYGSYPDELMRSPIFSTIGGRGYFWFLLFQLFTVDDVDGTNSVSMNPGCHTFISTIIGGPGSYVPHPGHSILSYLGPQVSILLLDGRAERTLDQVCSPASYDHIFDQIAKLPPTTEHLVILLGIPIAYPRMNFMEKALGSKFNPVLALAKNGTTFAGLTNKFNSDAELLDDLNDHWTAAGHKKERNAFVERCQALARAQRLRISFVSGDVHCAAVGAFKTLSQGRSSHLGTSGDPGRAHDPRFMLNIVTSAIVNTGPPPTVLKMVNALSEKKHKTMHGASTDEIMIPLFLKNPDGTASKHKYVYGARNYTKVVWDDKTGELEFDIRIEKQKGHGTTVG
;
A
#
# COMPACT_ATOMS: atom_id res chain seq x y z
N MET A 1 4.16 -2.80 11.27
CA MET A 1 4.16 -3.28 9.87
C MET A 1 5.57 -3.09 9.38
N LEU A 2 6.17 -4.12 8.80
CA LEU A 2 7.53 -4.08 8.28
C LEU A 2 7.55 -3.37 6.93
N ASP A 3 8.42 -2.37 6.79
CA ASP A 3 8.72 -1.74 5.51
C ASP A 3 9.94 -2.43 4.87
N ASP A 4 10.06 -2.43 3.55
CA ASP A 4 11.27 -2.95 2.89
C ASP A 4 12.50 -2.09 3.17
N HIS A 5 12.34 -0.79 3.44
CA HIS A 5 13.44 0.05 3.90
C HIS A 5 14.02 -0.36 5.27
N ASP A 6 13.30 -1.17 6.06
CA ASP A 6 13.84 -1.80 7.27
C ASP A 6 14.73 -3.02 6.95
N LEU A 7 14.70 -3.51 5.71
CA LEU A 7 15.47 -4.64 5.19
C LEU A 7 16.43 -4.16 4.07
N ILE A 8 16.00 -4.34 2.83
CA ILE A 8 16.60 -3.89 1.58
C ILE A 8 15.41 -3.39 0.76
N ASP A 9 15.54 -2.21 0.17
CA ASP A 9 14.56 -1.65 -0.76
C ASP A 9 14.13 -2.69 -1.81
N GLY A 10 12.83 -2.94 -1.94
CA GLY A 10 12.26 -3.99 -2.79
C GLY A 10 12.42 -5.42 -2.28
N TYR A 11 12.72 -5.67 -1.00
CA TYR A 11 12.89 -7.05 -0.48
C TYR A 11 11.65 -7.91 -0.76
N GLY A 12 11.86 -9.02 -1.46
CA GLY A 12 10.78 -9.91 -1.95
C GLY A 12 10.44 -9.71 -3.42
N SER A 13 10.82 -8.57 -4.01
CA SER A 13 10.50 -8.18 -5.39
C SER A 13 11.70 -8.30 -6.35
N TYR A 14 12.75 -9.01 -5.94
CA TYR A 14 13.88 -9.39 -6.80
C TYR A 14 13.70 -10.81 -7.37
N PRO A 15 14.46 -11.19 -8.42
CA PRO A 15 14.47 -12.56 -8.93
C PRO A 15 14.69 -13.61 -7.83
N ASP A 16 13.96 -14.73 -7.91
CA ASP A 16 13.95 -15.80 -6.90
C ASP A 16 15.37 -16.33 -6.60
N GLU A 17 16.23 -16.47 -7.61
CA GLU A 17 17.64 -16.87 -7.43
C GLU A 17 18.42 -15.90 -6.53
N LEU A 18 18.21 -14.59 -6.72
CA LEU A 18 18.88 -13.56 -5.91
C LEU A 18 18.34 -13.59 -4.48
N MET A 19 17.01 -13.67 -4.32
CA MET A 19 16.34 -13.73 -3.02
C MET A 19 16.76 -14.95 -2.20
N ARG A 20 16.96 -16.11 -2.85
CA ARG A 20 17.44 -17.35 -2.22
C ARG A 20 18.94 -17.38 -1.96
N SER A 21 19.71 -16.43 -2.49
CA SER A 21 21.15 -16.39 -2.24
C SER A 21 21.43 -16.34 -0.73
N PRO A 22 22.55 -16.92 -0.26
CA PRO A 22 22.88 -16.91 1.17
C PRO A 22 22.95 -15.49 1.77
N ILE A 23 23.30 -14.49 0.97
CA ILE A 23 23.40 -13.09 1.41
C ILE A 23 22.01 -12.48 1.60
N PHE A 24 21.15 -12.51 0.57
CA PHE A 24 19.81 -11.90 0.64
C PHE A 24 18.91 -12.59 1.67
N SER A 25 18.91 -13.92 1.71
CA SER A 25 18.14 -14.69 2.70
C SER A 25 18.62 -14.39 4.13
N THR A 26 19.94 -14.27 4.37
CA THR A 26 20.46 -13.90 5.69
C THR A 26 20.08 -12.49 6.09
N ILE A 27 20.17 -11.51 5.17
CA ILE A 27 19.80 -10.13 5.47
C ILE A 27 18.32 -10.03 5.83
N GLY A 28 17.43 -10.59 4.99
CA GLY A 28 16.01 -10.58 5.29
C GLY A 28 15.66 -11.34 6.55
N GLY A 29 16.25 -12.52 6.76
CA GLY A 29 16.01 -13.29 7.97
C GLY A 29 16.44 -12.57 9.24
N ARG A 30 17.59 -11.88 9.22
CA ARG A 30 18.05 -11.07 10.37
C ARG A 30 17.26 -9.79 10.55
N GLY A 31 16.90 -9.10 9.47
CA GLY A 31 16.07 -7.91 9.57
C GLY A 31 14.67 -8.23 10.09
N TYR A 32 14.06 -9.32 9.62
CA TYR A 32 12.77 -9.78 10.12
C TYR A 32 12.86 -10.20 11.60
N PHE A 33 13.93 -10.88 12.01
CA PHE A 33 14.19 -11.16 13.43
C PHE A 33 14.21 -9.88 14.30
N TRP A 34 14.88 -8.81 13.84
CA TRP A 34 14.91 -7.55 14.58
C TRP A 34 13.57 -6.82 14.58
N PHE A 35 12.82 -6.91 13.49
CA PHE A 35 11.45 -6.43 13.43
C PHE A 35 10.57 -7.10 14.48
N LEU A 36 10.61 -8.44 14.56
CA LEU A 36 9.86 -9.18 15.58
C LEU A 36 10.30 -8.78 16.99
N LEU A 37 11.60 -8.71 17.25
CA LEU A 37 12.11 -8.41 18.59
C LEU A 37 11.82 -6.98 19.05
N PHE A 38 12.05 -5.98 18.20
CA PHE A 38 12.01 -4.56 18.60
C PHE A 38 10.71 -3.85 18.27
N GLN A 39 9.99 -4.27 17.22
CA GLN A 39 8.72 -3.64 16.85
C GLN A 39 7.52 -4.43 17.36
N LEU A 40 7.56 -5.76 17.29
CA LEU A 40 6.42 -6.60 17.71
C LEU A 40 6.57 -7.18 19.13
N PHE A 41 7.79 -7.20 19.67
CA PHE A 41 8.13 -7.86 20.93
C PHE A 41 7.71 -9.34 20.94
N THR A 42 7.95 -10.03 19.83
CA THR A 42 7.52 -11.41 19.56
C THR A 42 8.72 -12.35 19.42
N VAL A 43 8.62 -13.55 19.97
CA VAL A 43 9.52 -14.68 19.69
C VAL A 43 8.68 -15.88 19.21
N ASP A 44 8.72 -16.21 17.92
CA ASP A 44 7.83 -17.22 17.32
C ASP A 44 7.78 -18.58 18.04
N ASP A 45 8.91 -19.06 18.53
CA ASP A 45 9.02 -20.34 19.25
C ASP A 45 8.27 -20.35 20.59
N VAL A 46 8.07 -19.16 21.18
CA VAL A 46 7.42 -18.94 22.48
C VAL A 46 6.00 -18.43 22.28
N ASP A 47 5.84 -17.42 21.44
CA ASP A 47 4.63 -16.63 21.25
C ASP A 47 3.82 -17.03 20.01
N GLY A 48 4.37 -17.76 19.03
CA GLY A 48 3.71 -17.92 17.72
C GLY A 48 3.26 -19.35 17.37
N THR A 49 3.96 -20.36 17.89
CA THR A 49 3.91 -21.71 17.30
C THR A 49 3.76 -22.86 18.30
N ASN A 50 3.84 -22.59 19.61
CA ASN A 50 3.85 -23.64 20.63
C ASN A 50 2.43 -23.99 21.13
N SER A 51 1.99 -25.21 20.83
CA SER A 51 0.63 -25.74 21.03
C SER A 51 0.25 -26.05 22.49
N VAL A 52 1.04 -25.61 23.48
CA VAL A 52 0.87 -25.98 24.90
C VAL A 52 0.04 -24.97 25.70
N SER A 53 -0.31 -23.82 25.12
CA SER A 53 -1.30 -22.87 25.67
C SER A 53 -2.58 -22.88 24.83
N MET A 54 -3.35 -23.97 24.95
CA MET A 54 -4.71 -24.24 24.42
C MET A 54 -5.26 -23.42 23.23
N ASN A 55 -4.49 -23.30 22.15
CA ASN A 55 -4.86 -23.61 20.75
C ASN A 55 -3.63 -23.37 19.83
N PRO A 56 -3.46 -24.08 18.70
CA PRO A 56 -2.46 -23.75 17.68
C PRO A 56 -2.70 -22.34 17.12
N GLY A 57 -1.68 -21.49 17.01
CA GLY A 57 -1.80 -20.12 16.47
C GLY A 57 -2.26 -19.05 17.48
N CYS A 58 -2.13 -19.29 18.79
CA CYS A 58 -2.45 -18.31 19.82
C CYS A 58 -1.21 -17.54 20.27
N HIS A 59 -1.09 -16.32 19.77
CA HIS A 59 -0.10 -15.35 20.22
C HIS A 59 -0.55 -14.65 21.50
N THR A 60 0.39 -14.38 22.42
CA THR A 60 0.11 -13.69 23.69
C THR A 60 -0.62 -12.36 23.44
N PHE A 61 -0.33 -11.71 22.31
CA PHE A 61 -1.08 -10.58 21.81
C PHE A 61 -2.16 -11.07 20.84
N ILE A 62 -3.41 -11.04 21.29
CA ILE A 62 -4.61 -11.51 20.56
C ILE A 62 -4.82 -10.76 19.23
N SER A 63 -4.30 -9.54 19.13
CA SER A 63 -4.33 -8.75 17.89
C SER A 63 -3.42 -9.29 16.79
N THR A 64 -2.45 -10.16 17.10
CA THR A 64 -1.53 -10.70 16.11
C THR A 64 -2.18 -11.86 15.35
N ILE A 65 -2.08 -11.81 14.03
CA ILE A 65 -2.53 -12.84 13.11
C ILE A 65 -1.29 -13.45 12.47
N ILE A 66 -1.00 -14.71 12.81
CA ILE A 66 0.09 -15.48 12.23
C ILE A 66 -0.34 -16.02 10.86
N GLY A 67 0.42 -15.64 9.84
CA GLY A 67 0.23 -16.03 8.46
C GLY A 67 0.92 -17.35 8.10
N GLY A 68 1.07 -17.57 6.80
CA GLY A 68 1.82 -18.66 6.21
C GLY A 68 3.33 -18.52 6.43
N PRO A 69 4.09 -19.57 6.07
CA PRO A 69 5.55 -19.54 6.17
C PRO A 69 6.15 -18.47 5.25
N GLY A 70 7.18 -17.77 5.73
CA GLY A 70 7.91 -16.80 4.93
C GLY A 70 8.56 -17.42 3.69
N SER A 71 8.63 -16.64 2.62
CA SER A 71 9.17 -17.10 1.32
C SER A 71 10.70 -17.16 1.33
N TYR A 72 11.32 -16.15 1.95
CA TYR A 72 12.78 -15.98 2.01
C TYR A 72 13.31 -15.67 3.42
N VAL A 73 12.41 -15.52 4.39
CA VAL A 73 12.72 -15.30 5.80
C VAL A 73 12.30 -16.53 6.62
N PRO A 74 13.03 -16.90 7.69
CA PRO A 74 12.74 -18.09 8.49
C PRO A 74 11.62 -17.87 9.52
N HIS A 75 10.66 -17.00 9.21
CA HIS A 75 9.57 -16.57 10.09
C HIS A 75 8.25 -16.54 9.29
N PRO A 76 7.09 -16.84 9.91
CA PRO A 76 5.80 -16.66 9.27
C PRO A 76 5.45 -15.16 9.15
N GLY A 77 4.38 -14.85 8.41
CA GLY A 77 3.84 -13.49 8.35
C GLY A 77 3.19 -13.06 9.68
N HIS A 78 3.33 -11.79 10.03
CA HIS A 78 2.82 -11.21 11.29
C HIS A 78 1.96 -9.97 11.03
N SER A 79 0.68 -10.19 10.72
CA SER A 79 -0.29 -9.10 10.59
C SER A 79 -0.88 -8.74 11.95
N ILE A 80 -1.35 -7.49 12.12
CA ILE A 80 -1.93 -7.03 13.38
C ILE A 80 -3.33 -6.47 13.11
N LEU A 81 -4.35 -7.01 13.77
CA LEU A 81 -5.70 -6.49 13.80
C LEU A 81 -5.98 -5.88 15.19
N SER A 82 -6.04 -4.56 15.25
CA SER A 82 -6.26 -3.80 16.49
C SER A 82 -7.45 -2.86 16.36
N TYR A 83 -7.83 -2.22 17.47
CA TYR A 83 -8.90 -1.22 17.52
C TYR A 83 -8.34 0.17 17.81
N LEU A 84 -8.93 1.19 17.19
CA LEU A 84 -8.67 2.61 17.45
C LEU A 84 -9.82 3.28 18.21
N GLY A 85 -10.75 2.46 18.70
CA GLY A 85 -11.98 2.86 19.38
C GLY A 85 -13.06 1.79 19.21
N PRO A 86 -14.28 2.01 19.73
CA PRO A 86 -15.37 1.05 19.61
C PRO A 86 -15.86 0.84 18.16
N GLN A 87 -15.72 1.88 17.32
CA GLN A 87 -16.25 1.91 15.94
C GLN A 87 -15.19 1.69 14.86
N VAL A 88 -13.90 1.76 15.21
CA VAL A 88 -12.81 1.75 14.22
C VAL A 88 -11.82 0.65 14.56
N SER A 89 -11.62 -0.27 13.61
CA SER A 89 -10.55 -1.27 13.65
C SER A 89 -9.49 -0.95 12.61
N ILE A 90 -8.25 -1.36 12.86
CA ILE A 90 -7.13 -1.22 11.94
C ILE A 90 -6.44 -2.57 11.74
N LEU A 91 -6.27 -2.96 10.47
CA LEU A 91 -5.43 -4.08 10.06
C LEU A 91 -4.09 -3.52 9.55
N LEU A 92 -3.00 -3.91 10.17
CA LEU A 92 -1.64 -3.72 9.67
C LEU A 92 -1.24 -5.01 8.96
N LEU A 93 -1.30 -5.01 7.63
CA LEU A 93 -0.99 -6.19 6.82
C LEU A 93 0.53 -6.36 6.71
N ASP A 94 1.03 -7.54 7.08
CA ASP A 94 2.40 -7.93 6.71
C ASP A 94 2.44 -8.36 5.24
N GLY A 95 3.03 -7.51 4.42
CA GLY A 95 3.26 -7.77 3.00
C GLY A 95 4.71 -8.08 2.67
N ARG A 96 5.55 -8.48 3.63
CA ARG A 96 6.99 -8.70 3.41
C ARG A 96 7.43 -10.14 3.67
N ALA A 97 6.93 -10.80 4.72
CA ALA A 97 7.39 -12.16 5.06
C ALA A 97 7.21 -13.17 3.90
N GLU A 98 6.06 -13.13 3.25
CA GLU A 98 5.63 -14.09 2.23
C GLU A 98 5.82 -13.57 0.79
N ARG A 99 6.41 -12.38 0.65
CA ARG A 99 6.51 -11.69 -0.63
C ARG A 99 7.43 -12.42 -1.59
N THR A 100 7.03 -12.47 -2.86
CA THR A 100 7.78 -12.88 -4.05
C THR A 100 7.45 -11.92 -5.19
N LEU A 101 8.07 -12.09 -6.36
CA LEU A 101 7.76 -11.30 -7.56
C LEU A 101 6.28 -11.35 -8.01
N ASP A 102 5.57 -12.43 -7.66
CA ASP A 102 4.20 -12.69 -8.11
C ASP A 102 3.20 -12.79 -6.96
N GLN A 103 3.63 -12.55 -5.72
CA GLN A 103 2.79 -12.72 -4.52
C GLN A 103 3.22 -11.77 -3.40
N VAL A 104 2.27 -11.14 -2.72
CA VAL A 104 2.50 -10.35 -1.49
C VAL A 104 2.23 -11.18 -0.23
N CYS A 105 1.06 -11.80 -0.13
CA CYS A 105 0.68 -12.71 0.96
C CYS A 105 0.15 -14.03 0.37
N SER A 106 0.33 -15.15 1.07
CA SER A 106 -0.25 -16.42 0.64
C SER A 106 -1.77 -16.44 0.79
N PRO A 107 -2.48 -17.32 0.04
CA PRO A 107 -3.90 -17.56 0.24
C PRO A 107 -4.26 -17.92 1.68
N ALA A 108 -3.43 -18.71 2.36
CA ALA A 108 -3.65 -19.12 3.74
C ALA A 108 -3.63 -17.92 4.71
N SER A 109 -2.69 -16.98 4.51
CA SER A 109 -2.65 -15.74 5.29
C SER A 109 -3.90 -14.90 5.10
N TYR A 110 -4.36 -14.75 3.86
CA TYR A 110 -5.62 -14.06 3.62
C TYR A 110 -6.79 -14.75 4.31
N ASP A 111 -6.88 -16.07 4.26
CA ASP A 111 -7.96 -16.79 4.93
C ASP A 111 -7.95 -16.55 6.45
N HIS A 112 -6.79 -16.66 7.09
CA HIS A 112 -6.66 -16.32 8.52
C HIS A 112 -7.06 -14.86 8.81
N ILE A 113 -6.61 -13.91 7.99
CA ILE A 113 -6.90 -12.48 8.16
C ILE A 113 -8.40 -12.22 8.06
N PHE A 114 -9.05 -12.69 6.98
CA PHE A 114 -10.47 -12.45 6.79
C PHE A 114 -11.34 -13.21 7.81
N ASP A 115 -10.90 -14.37 8.29
CA ASP A 115 -11.58 -15.08 9.38
C ASP A 115 -11.54 -14.30 10.70
N GLN A 116 -10.44 -13.61 10.99
CA GLN A 116 -10.37 -12.74 12.18
C GLN A 116 -11.18 -11.45 11.99
N ILE A 117 -11.16 -10.84 10.81
CA ILE A 117 -11.97 -9.65 10.53
C ILE A 117 -13.48 -10.00 10.63
N ALA A 118 -13.88 -11.18 10.18
CA ALA A 118 -15.27 -11.64 10.30
C ALA A 118 -15.76 -11.76 11.76
N LYS A 119 -14.85 -11.82 12.73
CA LYS A 119 -15.14 -11.89 14.18
C LYS A 119 -15.13 -10.52 14.85
N LEU A 120 -14.90 -9.42 14.11
CA LEU A 120 -14.94 -8.09 14.68
C LEU A 120 -16.31 -7.81 15.35
N PRO A 121 -16.34 -7.05 16.45
CA PRO A 121 -17.58 -6.71 17.12
C PRO A 121 -18.58 -6.02 16.19
N PRO A 122 -19.89 -6.21 16.38
CA PRO A 122 -20.92 -5.50 15.62
C PRO A 122 -20.89 -3.97 15.78
N THR A 123 -20.17 -3.47 16.79
CA THR A 123 -19.94 -2.03 16.99
C THR A 123 -18.93 -1.45 16.01
N THR A 124 -18.10 -2.28 15.38
CA THR A 124 -17.13 -1.82 14.38
C THR A 124 -17.88 -1.37 13.13
N GLU A 125 -17.68 -0.12 12.75
CA GLU A 125 -18.29 0.49 11.57
C GLU A 125 -17.28 0.74 10.45
N HIS A 126 -16.00 0.91 10.80
CA HIS A 126 -14.90 1.12 9.85
C HIS A 126 -13.74 0.18 10.11
N LEU A 127 -13.19 -0.34 9.01
CA LEU A 127 -11.92 -1.05 8.96
C LEU A 127 -10.92 -0.23 8.13
N VAL A 128 -9.84 0.21 8.78
CA VAL A 128 -8.69 0.83 8.11
C VAL A 128 -7.66 -0.27 7.83
N ILE A 129 -7.22 -0.44 6.59
CA ILE A 129 -6.17 -1.39 6.22
C ILE A 129 -4.90 -0.60 5.90
N LEU A 130 -3.88 -0.75 6.72
CA LEU A 130 -2.56 -0.18 6.52
C LEU A 130 -1.72 -1.12 5.64
N LEU A 131 -1.22 -0.58 4.54
CA LEU A 131 -0.35 -1.26 3.58
C LEU A 131 0.95 -0.48 3.44
N GLY A 132 2.10 -1.14 3.25
CA GLY A 132 3.36 -0.44 2.98
C GLY A 132 3.27 0.42 1.72
N ILE A 133 2.66 -0.14 0.67
CA ILE A 133 2.65 0.45 -0.68
C ILE A 133 1.21 0.69 -1.17
N PRO A 134 0.97 1.71 -2.02
CA PRO A 134 -0.36 2.05 -2.48
C PRO A 134 -1.06 0.95 -3.27
N ILE A 135 -2.26 0.58 -2.80
CA ILE A 135 -3.12 -0.37 -3.50
C ILE A 135 -3.85 0.26 -4.69
N ALA A 136 -4.16 1.55 -4.64
CA ALA A 136 -4.74 2.30 -5.76
C ALA A 136 -3.87 3.52 -6.07
N TYR A 137 -3.15 3.44 -7.18
CA TYR A 137 -2.13 4.42 -7.59
C TYR A 137 -1.87 4.34 -9.11
N PRO A 138 -1.31 5.39 -9.74
CA PRO A 138 -1.06 5.38 -11.18
C PRO A 138 -0.11 4.27 -11.60
N ARG A 139 -0.54 3.53 -12.62
CA ARG A 139 0.22 2.42 -13.20
C ARG A 139 1.29 2.89 -14.16
N MET A 140 2.50 2.35 -14.03
CA MET A 140 3.62 2.66 -14.91
C MET A 140 4.07 1.44 -15.72
N ASN A 141 3.16 0.53 -16.07
CA ASN A 141 3.46 -0.69 -16.84
C ASN A 141 4.14 -0.44 -18.19
N PHE A 142 4.00 0.77 -18.79
CA PHE A 142 4.77 1.11 -19.99
C PHE A 142 6.26 1.27 -19.66
N MET A 143 6.58 1.84 -18.50
CA MET A 143 7.93 2.06 -18.00
C MET A 143 8.55 0.74 -17.58
N GLU A 144 7.79 -0.15 -16.91
CA GLU A 144 8.20 -1.54 -16.67
C GLU A 144 8.62 -2.23 -17.98
N LYS A 145 7.77 -2.18 -19.01
CA LYS A 145 8.07 -2.77 -20.33
C LYS A 145 9.26 -2.11 -21.04
N ALA A 146 9.40 -0.79 -20.91
CA ALA A 146 10.49 -0.05 -21.53
C ALA A 146 11.82 -0.35 -20.83
N LEU A 147 11.86 -0.35 -19.50
CA LEU A 147 13.07 -0.59 -18.70
C LEU A 147 13.47 -2.07 -18.67
N GLY A 148 12.51 -3.00 -18.63
CA GLY A 148 12.77 -4.45 -18.71
C GLY A 148 13.14 -4.96 -20.11
N SER A 149 13.06 -4.12 -21.15
CA SER A 149 13.49 -4.49 -22.50
C SER A 149 15.01 -4.44 -22.61
N LYS A 150 15.64 -5.59 -22.87
CA LYS A 150 17.10 -5.75 -23.10
C LYS A 150 17.68 -4.86 -24.22
N PHE A 151 16.83 -4.24 -25.05
CA PHE A 151 17.19 -3.40 -26.19
C PHE A 151 16.89 -1.90 -26.00
N ASN A 152 16.73 -1.42 -24.77
CA ASN A 152 16.43 -0.01 -24.56
C ASN A 152 17.70 0.88 -24.69
N PRO A 153 17.78 1.81 -25.66
CA PRO A 153 18.88 2.76 -25.77
C PRO A 153 19.05 3.64 -24.52
N VAL A 154 18.02 3.79 -23.69
CA VAL A 154 18.08 4.50 -22.40
C VAL A 154 18.96 3.76 -21.39
N LEU A 155 18.88 2.43 -21.31
CA LEU A 155 19.73 1.64 -20.41
C LEU A 155 21.20 1.62 -20.91
N ALA A 156 21.39 1.64 -22.24
CA ALA A 156 22.70 1.78 -22.86
C ALA A 156 23.31 3.18 -22.66
N LEU A 157 22.49 4.24 -22.69
CA LEU A 157 22.90 5.62 -22.40
C LEU A 157 23.17 5.86 -20.91
N ALA A 158 22.40 5.22 -20.01
CA ALA A 158 22.63 5.26 -18.56
C ALA A 158 23.96 4.59 -18.18
N LYS A 159 24.31 3.48 -18.85
CA LYS A 159 25.62 2.81 -18.70
C LYS A 159 26.82 3.62 -19.19
N ASN A 160 26.62 4.65 -20.03
CA ASN A 160 27.67 5.47 -20.62
C ASN A 160 27.92 6.83 -19.89
N GLY A 161 27.36 7.04 -18.69
CA GLY A 161 28.09 7.77 -17.65
C GLY A 161 28.05 9.30 -17.63
N THR A 162 27.08 10.01 -18.21
CA THR A 162 27.07 11.50 -18.05
C THR A 162 25.72 12.19 -17.77
N THR A 163 24.56 11.50 -17.71
CA THR A 163 23.28 12.22 -17.46
C THR A 163 22.21 11.48 -16.65
N PHE A 164 22.45 10.24 -16.20
CA PHE A 164 21.44 9.42 -15.50
C PHE A 164 22.02 8.53 -14.38
N ALA A 165 23.04 9.00 -13.66
CA ALA A 165 23.76 8.24 -12.63
C ALA A 165 22.96 7.91 -11.33
N GLY A 166 21.64 8.11 -11.33
CA GLY A 166 20.73 7.80 -10.22
C GLY A 166 19.50 7.00 -10.66
N LEU A 167 19.66 6.17 -11.71
CA LEU A 167 18.59 5.33 -12.27
C LEU A 167 19.05 3.88 -12.45
N THR A 168 20.10 3.42 -11.75
CA THR A 168 20.60 2.04 -11.87
C THR A 168 20.82 1.47 -10.47
N ASN A 169 20.10 0.40 -10.13
CA ASN A 169 20.24 -0.33 -8.90
C ASN A 169 21.65 -0.94 -8.82
N LYS A 170 22.28 -0.79 -7.66
CA LYS A 170 23.66 -1.19 -7.39
C LYS A 170 23.84 -2.71 -7.33
N PHE A 171 22.75 -3.48 -7.26
CA PHE A 171 22.78 -4.94 -7.02
C PHE A 171 22.63 -5.82 -8.26
N ASN A 172 21.82 -5.44 -9.25
CA ASN A 172 21.51 -6.25 -10.45
C ASN A 172 21.69 -5.50 -11.79
N SER A 173 22.13 -4.23 -11.77
CA SER A 173 22.21 -3.36 -12.96
C SER A 173 20.86 -3.00 -13.61
N ASP A 174 19.73 -3.35 -12.99
CA ASP A 174 18.40 -2.89 -13.41
C ASP A 174 18.19 -1.43 -12.95
N ALA A 175 17.13 -0.77 -13.40
CA ALA A 175 16.87 0.58 -12.94
C ALA A 175 16.30 0.56 -11.51
N GLU A 176 16.79 1.41 -10.60
CA GLU A 176 16.22 1.60 -9.24
C GLU A 176 14.71 1.82 -9.32
N LEU A 177 14.30 2.66 -10.28
CA LEU A 177 12.91 2.90 -10.62
C LEU A 177 12.15 1.65 -11.10
N LEU A 178 12.79 0.61 -11.65
CA LEU A 178 12.11 -0.63 -12.06
C LEU A 178 11.78 -1.53 -10.87
N ASP A 179 12.64 -1.55 -9.85
CA ASP A 179 12.43 -2.36 -8.65
C ASP A 179 11.28 -1.76 -7.81
N ASP A 180 11.22 -0.43 -7.67
CA ASP A 180 10.08 0.29 -7.08
C ASP A 180 8.75 -0.09 -7.77
N LEU A 181 8.76 -0.17 -9.11
CA LEU A 181 7.57 -0.48 -9.89
C LEU A 181 7.09 -1.91 -9.67
N ASN A 182 8.01 -2.85 -9.56
CA ASN A 182 7.67 -4.26 -9.35
C ASN A 182 7.15 -4.49 -7.92
N ASP A 183 7.56 -3.68 -6.96
CA ASP A 183 7.09 -3.81 -5.57
C ASP A 183 5.63 -3.34 -5.38
N HIS A 184 5.12 -2.53 -6.31
CA HIS A 184 3.76 -2.02 -6.26
C HIS A 184 2.69 -3.12 -6.36
N TRP A 185 1.60 -2.94 -5.60
CA TRP A 185 0.36 -3.71 -5.80
C TRP A 185 -0.17 -3.63 -7.24
N THR A 186 0.11 -2.53 -7.92
CA THR A 186 -0.32 -2.29 -9.30
C THR A 186 0.57 -2.95 -10.36
N ALA A 187 1.69 -3.55 -9.96
CA ALA A 187 2.60 -4.30 -10.83
C ALA A 187 1.87 -5.47 -11.52
N ALA A 188 2.44 -5.93 -12.63
CA ALA A 188 1.83 -7.00 -13.42
C ALA A 188 1.66 -8.31 -12.62
N GLY A 189 2.68 -8.72 -11.84
CA GLY A 189 2.67 -9.94 -11.03
C GLY A 189 1.60 -9.91 -9.93
N HIS A 190 1.54 -8.81 -9.16
CA HIS A 190 0.60 -8.66 -8.04
C HIS A 190 -0.85 -8.39 -8.44
N LYS A 191 -1.13 -8.06 -9.71
CA LYS A 191 -2.45 -7.58 -10.13
C LYS A 191 -3.58 -8.57 -9.84
N LYS A 192 -3.35 -9.87 -10.01
CA LYS A 192 -4.38 -10.90 -9.77
C LYS A 192 -4.71 -10.99 -8.28
N GLU A 193 -3.69 -11.06 -7.45
CA GLU A 193 -3.80 -11.09 -5.99
C GLU A 193 -4.46 -9.82 -5.46
N ARG A 194 -3.97 -8.65 -5.87
CA ARG A 194 -4.54 -7.34 -5.54
C ARG A 194 -6.04 -7.30 -5.80
N ASN A 195 -6.46 -7.69 -7.00
CA ASN A 195 -7.87 -7.65 -7.39
C ASN A 195 -8.69 -8.59 -6.51
N ALA A 196 -8.20 -9.81 -6.26
CA ALA A 196 -8.86 -10.76 -5.35
C ALA A 196 -8.96 -10.22 -3.92
N PHE A 197 -7.91 -9.56 -3.41
CA PHE A 197 -7.91 -8.92 -2.09
C PHE A 197 -8.96 -7.81 -1.99
N VAL A 198 -9.03 -6.92 -2.99
CA VAL A 198 -10.05 -5.86 -3.05
C VAL A 198 -11.46 -6.47 -3.14
N GLU A 199 -11.68 -7.48 -3.97
CA GLU A 199 -12.98 -8.16 -4.08
C GLU A 199 -13.40 -8.83 -2.76
N ARG A 200 -12.47 -9.44 -2.02
CA ARG A 200 -12.75 -9.97 -0.66
C ARG A 200 -13.11 -8.85 0.31
N CYS A 201 -12.41 -7.72 0.27
CA CYS A 201 -12.78 -6.54 1.06
C CYS A 201 -14.21 -6.08 0.71
N GLN A 202 -14.57 -6.04 -0.57
CA GLN A 202 -15.91 -5.61 -1.00
C GLN A 202 -17.01 -6.58 -0.55
N ALA A 203 -16.74 -7.88 -0.59
CA ALA A 203 -17.64 -8.90 -0.08
C ALA A 203 -17.86 -8.75 1.43
N LEU A 204 -16.78 -8.51 2.18
CA LEU A 204 -16.82 -8.27 3.62
C LEU A 204 -17.59 -6.99 3.97
N ALA A 205 -17.27 -5.88 3.30
CA ALA A 205 -17.96 -4.59 3.45
C ALA A 205 -19.48 -4.76 3.26
N ARG A 206 -19.88 -5.55 2.26
CA ARG A 206 -21.30 -5.87 2.02
C ARG A 206 -21.90 -6.75 3.12
N ALA A 207 -21.19 -7.79 3.56
CA ALA A 207 -21.69 -8.78 4.51
C ALA A 207 -21.86 -8.21 5.92
N GLN A 208 -20.90 -7.43 6.39
CA GLN A 208 -20.86 -6.88 7.76
C GLN A 208 -21.24 -5.40 7.84
N ARG A 209 -21.56 -4.75 6.70
CA ARG A 209 -21.81 -3.30 6.61
C ARG A 209 -20.63 -2.47 7.12
N LEU A 210 -19.41 -2.96 6.89
CA LEU A 210 -18.17 -2.26 7.21
C LEU A 210 -17.81 -1.28 6.11
N ARG A 211 -17.42 -0.07 6.48
CA ARG A 211 -16.70 0.86 5.60
C ARG A 211 -15.22 0.50 5.61
N ILE A 212 -14.62 0.32 4.44
CA ILE A 212 -13.21 -0.06 4.32
C ILE A 212 -12.43 1.07 3.66
N SER A 213 -11.31 1.44 4.28
CA SER A 213 -10.37 2.41 3.74
C SER A 213 -8.95 1.87 3.85
N PHE A 214 -8.08 2.32 2.97
CA PHE A 214 -6.68 1.97 2.95
C PHE A 214 -5.84 3.20 3.29
N VAL A 215 -4.82 2.99 4.11
CA VAL A 215 -3.73 3.95 4.30
C VAL A 215 -2.46 3.30 3.78
N SER A 216 -1.70 4.00 2.97
CA SER A 216 -0.48 3.48 2.36
C SER A 216 0.59 4.55 2.22
N GLY A 217 1.84 4.14 1.97
CA GLY A 217 2.98 5.07 1.94
C GLY A 217 4.00 4.75 0.87
N ASP A 218 5.28 4.88 1.24
CA ASP A 218 6.45 4.49 0.46
C ASP A 218 6.78 5.31 -0.82
N VAL A 219 5.78 5.77 -1.57
CA VAL A 219 5.99 6.48 -2.85
C VAL A 219 6.40 7.97 -2.77
N HIS A 220 6.87 8.42 -1.60
CA HIS A 220 7.36 9.78 -1.31
C HIS A 220 6.44 10.95 -1.71
N CYS A 221 5.13 10.74 -1.80
CA CYS A 221 4.18 11.76 -2.23
C CYS A 221 2.83 11.62 -1.52
N ALA A 222 1.99 12.64 -1.68
CA ALA A 222 0.61 12.59 -1.25
C ALA A 222 -0.30 12.30 -2.44
N ALA A 223 -1.24 11.37 -2.28
CA ALA A 223 -2.24 11.06 -3.30
C ALA A 223 -3.48 10.41 -2.68
N VAL A 224 -4.60 10.43 -3.41
CA VAL A 224 -5.78 9.67 -3.02
C VAL A 224 -6.28 8.86 -4.21
N GLY A 225 -6.23 7.54 -4.07
CA GLY A 225 -6.90 6.61 -4.97
C GLY A 225 -8.29 6.25 -4.44
N ALA A 226 -9.17 5.77 -5.31
CA ALA A 226 -10.46 5.25 -4.89
C ALA A 226 -10.93 4.10 -5.79
N PHE A 227 -11.48 3.08 -5.14
CA PHE A 227 -12.39 2.13 -5.75
C PHE A 227 -13.82 2.62 -5.57
N LYS A 228 -14.70 2.34 -6.54
CA LYS A 228 -16.13 2.65 -6.45
C LYS A 228 -16.93 1.78 -7.41
N THR A 229 -18.25 1.72 -7.24
CA THR A 229 -19.12 1.06 -8.22
C THR A 229 -18.90 1.62 -9.63
N LEU A 230 -18.75 0.71 -10.60
CA LEU A 230 -18.55 1.03 -12.00
C LEU A 230 -19.74 1.85 -12.54
N SER A 231 -19.44 3.03 -13.06
CA SER A 231 -20.44 3.90 -13.65
C SER A 231 -20.88 3.40 -15.03
N GLN A 232 -22.12 2.96 -15.17
CA GLN A 232 -22.73 2.75 -16.49
C GLN A 232 -23.26 4.07 -17.04
N GLY A 233 -22.43 4.81 -17.79
CA GLY A 233 -22.86 6.00 -18.56
C GLY A 233 -22.04 7.28 -18.36
N ARG A 234 -22.44 8.35 -19.06
CA ARG A 234 -21.77 9.69 -19.07
C ARG A 234 -21.96 10.52 -17.80
N SER A 235 -22.78 10.06 -16.84
CA SER A 235 -23.07 10.80 -15.61
C SER A 235 -22.92 9.87 -14.42
N SER A 236 -21.72 9.81 -13.84
CA SER A 236 -21.56 9.42 -12.44
C SER A 236 -20.88 10.55 -11.71
N HIS A 237 -21.70 11.30 -10.98
CA HIS A 237 -21.24 12.21 -9.95
C HIS A 237 -20.76 11.46 -8.69
N LEU A 238 -20.62 10.12 -8.72
CA LEU A 238 -19.91 9.34 -7.70
C LEU A 238 -18.44 9.81 -7.68
N GLY A 239 -18.10 10.80 -6.88
CA GLY A 239 -16.74 11.32 -6.80
C GLY A 239 -16.59 12.62 -6.03
N THR A 240 -17.68 13.32 -5.75
CA THR A 240 -17.67 14.51 -4.89
C THR A 240 -18.27 14.20 -3.52
N SER A 241 -17.79 14.92 -2.50
CA SER A 241 -18.41 15.02 -1.19
C SER A 241 -19.90 15.32 -1.33
N GLY A 242 -20.77 14.48 -0.73
CA GLY A 242 -22.22 14.70 -0.68
C GLY A 242 -23.11 13.75 -1.49
N ASP A 243 -22.57 12.73 -2.18
CA ASP A 243 -23.41 11.69 -2.81
C ASP A 243 -23.96 10.72 -1.75
N PRO A 244 -25.29 10.65 -1.53
CA PRO A 244 -25.90 9.76 -0.54
C PRO A 244 -25.64 8.27 -0.84
N GLY A 245 -25.43 7.92 -2.12
CA GLY A 245 -25.13 6.54 -2.53
C GLY A 245 -23.74 6.07 -2.10
N ARG A 246 -22.81 7.00 -1.82
CA ARG A 246 -21.43 6.71 -1.44
C ARG A 246 -21.33 6.01 -0.09
N ALA A 247 -22.10 6.46 0.90
CA ALA A 247 -22.06 5.94 2.27
C ALA A 247 -22.48 4.46 2.36
N HIS A 248 -23.20 3.97 1.34
CA HIS A 248 -23.73 2.61 1.29
C HIS A 248 -23.14 1.78 0.15
N ASP A 249 -22.18 2.30 -0.62
CA ASP A 249 -21.51 1.55 -1.67
C ASP A 249 -20.40 0.66 -1.07
N PRO A 250 -20.57 -0.69 -1.03
CA PRO A 250 -19.56 -1.58 -0.49
C PRO A 250 -18.29 -1.65 -1.37
N ARG A 251 -18.31 -1.05 -2.57
CA ARG A 251 -17.15 -0.90 -3.45
C ARG A 251 -16.42 0.41 -3.25
N PHE A 252 -17.02 1.37 -2.55
CA PHE A 252 -16.38 2.65 -2.29
C PHE A 252 -15.32 2.48 -1.22
N MET A 253 -14.05 2.53 -1.62
CA MET A 253 -12.90 2.40 -0.72
C MET A 253 -11.84 3.41 -1.13
N LEU A 254 -11.44 4.27 -0.19
CA LEU A 254 -10.36 5.22 -0.40
C LEU A 254 -9.02 4.54 -0.13
N ASN A 255 -8.01 4.92 -0.91
CA ASN A 255 -6.62 4.67 -0.59
C ASN A 255 -5.91 5.99 -0.38
N ILE A 256 -5.62 6.32 0.88
CA ILE A 256 -4.95 7.54 1.27
C ILE A 256 -3.46 7.27 1.27
N VAL A 257 -2.75 7.87 0.33
CA VAL A 257 -1.30 7.72 0.17
C VAL A 257 -0.61 8.87 0.88
N THR A 258 0.18 8.52 1.89
CA THR A 258 0.96 9.45 2.70
C THR A 258 2.31 8.83 3.05
N SER A 259 3.41 9.52 2.72
CA SER A 259 4.77 8.99 2.89
C SER A 259 5.55 9.78 3.94
N ALA A 260 6.59 9.16 4.50
CA ALA A 260 7.34 9.67 5.64
C ALA A 260 7.82 11.13 5.49
N ILE A 261 7.66 11.90 6.57
CA ILE A 261 7.94 13.35 6.66
C ILE A 261 9.39 13.70 6.29
N VAL A 262 10.32 12.76 6.32
CA VAL A 262 11.75 13.03 6.09
C VAL A 262 12.15 12.95 4.61
N ASN A 263 11.43 12.20 3.78
CA ASN A 263 11.86 11.92 2.41
C ASN A 263 11.61 13.10 1.47
N THR A 264 12.49 13.23 0.49
CA THR A 264 12.33 14.24 -0.57
C THR A 264 11.37 13.68 -1.61
N GLY A 265 10.45 14.52 -2.09
CA GLY A 265 9.48 14.10 -3.10
C GLY A 265 10.16 13.63 -4.40
N PRO A 266 9.42 12.88 -5.25
CA PRO A 266 9.95 12.40 -6.52
C PRO A 266 10.44 13.54 -7.42
N PRO A 267 11.38 13.26 -8.36
CA PRO A 267 11.81 14.24 -9.34
C PRO A 267 10.63 14.87 -10.10
N PRO A 268 10.68 16.17 -10.46
CA PRO A 268 9.55 16.85 -11.12
C PRO A 268 9.05 16.19 -12.41
N THR A 269 9.95 15.54 -13.16
CA THR A 269 9.63 14.79 -14.38
C THR A 269 8.76 13.57 -14.08
N VAL A 270 9.12 12.80 -13.05
CA VAL A 270 8.34 11.65 -12.56
C VAL A 270 6.98 12.12 -12.06
N LEU A 271 6.95 13.19 -11.25
CA LEU A 271 5.70 13.74 -10.72
C LEU A 271 4.73 14.20 -11.84
N LYS A 272 5.27 14.84 -12.89
CA LYS A 272 4.48 15.22 -14.08
C LYS A 272 3.90 14.01 -14.80
N MET A 273 4.71 12.96 -14.99
CA MET A 273 4.28 11.71 -15.62
C MET A 273 3.18 11.01 -14.81
N VAL A 274 3.39 10.84 -13.50
CA VAL A 274 2.43 10.19 -12.60
C VAL A 274 1.09 10.95 -12.58
N ASN A 275 1.11 12.29 -12.55
CA ASN A 275 -0.11 13.09 -12.65
C ASN A 275 -0.83 12.89 -13.99
N ALA A 276 -0.11 12.85 -15.12
CA ALA A 276 -0.72 12.61 -16.43
C ALA A 276 -1.36 11.21 -16.54
N LEU A 277 -0.76 10.20 -15.88
CA LEU A 277 -1.33 8.86 -15.80
C LEU A 277 -2.58 8.80 -14.90
N SER A 278 -2.61 9.62 -13.85
CA SER A 278 -3.72 9.70 -12.87
C SER A 278 -5.05 10.14 -13.49
N GLU A 279 -5.03 10.88 -14.60
CA GLU A 279 -6.24 11.33 -15.31
C GLU A 279 -7.05 10.17 -15.91
N LYS A 280 -6.41 9.02 -16.12
CA LYS A 280 -7.03 7.87 -16.78
C LYS A 280 -7.73 6.98 -15.76
N LYS A 281 -8.99 6.62 -16.03
CA LYS A 281 -9.68 5.57 -15.27
C LYS A 281 -9.06 4.20 -15.58
N HIS A 282 -8.81 3.42 -14.53
CA HIS A 282 -8.27 2.08 -14.68
C HIS A 282 -9.39 1.04 -14.68
N LYS A 283 -9.36 0.15 -15.68
CA LYS A 283 -10.44 -0.80 -15.97
C LYS A 283 -10.16 -2.23 -15.49
N THR A 284 -9.22 -2.39 -14.57
CA THR A 284 -8.70 -3.69 -14.12
C THR A 284 -9.72 -4.52 -13.36
N MET A 285 -10.75 -3.87 -12.80
CA MET A 285 -11.78 -4.48 -11.95
C MET A 285 -13.19 -4.34 -12.54
N HIS A 286 -13.31 -4.03 -13.84
CA HIS A 286 -14.63 -3.89 -14.49
C HIS A 286 -15.44 -5.20 -14.47
N GLY A 287 -14.77 -6.36 -14.49
CA GLY A 287 -15.43 -7.66 -14.32
C GLY A 287 -16.15 -7.79 -12.97
N ALA A 288 -15.63 -7.14 -11.93
CA ALA A 288 -16.24 -7.04 -10.59
C ALA A 288 -17.16 -5.81 -10.44
N SER A 289 -17.51 -5.13 -11.54
CA SER A 289 -18.28 -3.87 -11.54
C SER A 289 -17.67 -2.79 -10.65
N THR A 290 -16.34 -2.67 -10.64
CA THR A 290 -15.60 -1.67 -9.87
C THR A 290 -14.77 -0.78 -10.79
N ASP A 291 -14.93 0.53 -10.65
CA ASP A 291 -14.06 1.57 -11.21
C ASP A 291 -12.89 1.84 -10.24
N GLU A 292 -11.71 2.13 -10.80
CA GLU A 292 -10.55 2.60 -10.06
C GLU A 292 -10.09 3.95 -10.61
N ILE A 293 -9.99 4.94 -9.72
CA ILE A 293 -9.67 6.33 -10.08
C ILE A 293 -8.66 6.95 -9.12
N MET A 294 -8.00 8.01 -9.57
CA MET A 294 -7.33 8.97 -8.68
C MET A 294 -8.26 10.16 -8.43
N ILE A 295 -8.30 10.64 -7.19
CA ILE A 295 -9.09 11.81 -6.80
C ILE A 295 -8.26 13.08 -7.01
N PRO A 296 -8.76 14.08 -7.74
CA PRO A 296 -8.06 15.35 -7.95
C PRO A 296 -8.18 16.25 -6.71
N LEU A 297 -7.41 15.96 -5.67
CA LEU A 297 -7.46 16.67 -4.38
C LEU A 297 -6.67 17.99 -4.38
N PHE A 298 -5.52 18.03 -5.06
CA PHE A 298 -4.55 19.12 -4.95
C PHE A 298 -4.83 20.22 -5.97
N LEU A 299 -5.97 20.90 -5.84
CA LEU A 299 -6.37 21.97 -6.77
C LEU A 299 -5.55 23.26 -6.60
N LYS A 300 -5.01 23.48 -5.40
CA LYS A 300 -4.17 24.62 -5.05
C LYS A 300 -2.84 24.15 -4.46
N ASN A 301 -1.79 24.91 -4.71
CA ASN A 301 -0.51 24.75 -4.05
C ASN A 301 -0.58 25.30 -2.61
N PRO A 302 0.41 25.02 -1.74
CA PRO A 302 0.43 25.51 -0.38
C PRO A 302 0.48 27.04 -0.21
N ASP A 303 0.88 27.76 -1.25
CA ASP A 303 0.85 29.23 -1.33
C ASP A 303 -0.50 29.80 -1.80
N GLY A 304 -1.48 28.93 -2.10
CA GLY A 304 -2.82 29.29 -2.57
C GLY A 304 -2.95 29.45 -4.09
N THR A 305 -1.86 29.36 -4.85
CA THR A 305 -1.88 29.42 -6.32
C THR A 305 -2.49 28.15 -6.93
N ALA A 306 -2.96 28.22 -8.18
CA ALA A 306 -3.53 27.06 -8.85
C ALA A 306 -2.46 25.98 -9.11
N SER A 307 -2.75 24.74 -8.75
CA SER A 307 -1.82 23.62 -8.95
C SER A 307 -1.91 23.06 -10.37
N LYS A 308 -0.74 22.72 -10.94
CA LYS A 308 -0.61 21.92 -12.17
C LYS A 308 -0.64 20.41 -11.90
N HIS A 309 -0.47 20.01 -10.65
CA HIS A 309 -0.43 18.63 -10.18
C HIS A 309 -1.64 18.36 -9.30
N LYS A 310 -2.75 17.94 -9.90
CA LYS A 310 -4.05 17.83 -9.20
C LYS A 310 -4.23 16.53 -8.44
N TYR A 311 -3.51 15.47 -8.80
CA TYR A 311 -3.75 14.11 -8.29
C TYR A 311 -2.68 13.63 -7.33
N VAL A 312 -1.43 13.98 -7.60
CA VAL A 312 -0.27 13.56 -6.80
C VAL A 312 0.59 14.77 -6.49
N TYR A 313 0.89 14.98 -5.21
CA TYR A 313 1.68 16.12 -4.75
C TYR A 313 3.02 15.66 -4.14
N GLY A 314 4.13 16.06 -4.75
CA GLY A 314 5.49 15.66 -4.37
C GLY A 314 6.08 16.56 -3.28
N ALA A 315 5.56 16.48 -2.06
CA ALA A 315 6.12 17.17 -0.90
C ALA A 315 5.93 16.35 0.38
N ARG A 316 6.68 16.71 1.42
CA ARG A 316 6.53 16.12 2.76
C ARG A 316 5.10 16.31 3.23
N ASN A 317 4.52 15.26 3.76
CA ASN A 317 3.13 15.26 4.14
C ASN A 317 2.87 14.31 5.31
N TYR A 318 1.70 14.45 5.91
CA TYR A 318 1.13 13.45 6.80
C TYR A 318 -0.40 13.49 6.65
N THR A 319 -1.07 12.43 7.08
CA THR A 319 -2.53 12.40 7.14
C THR A 319 -2.97 12.36 8.60
N LYS A 320 -3.87 13.25 8.97
CA LYS A 320 -4.61 13.16 10.23
C LYS A 320 -5.95 12.47 9.95
N VAL A 321 -6.31 11.51 10.78
CA VAL A 321 -7.59 10.81 10.69
C VAL A 321 -8.42 11.13 11.94
N VAL A 322 -9.66 11.58 11.74
CA VAL A 322 -10.58 11.92 12.83
C VAL A 322 -11.89 11.19 12.60
N TRP A 323 -12.42 10.60 13.67
CA TRP A 323 -13.77 10.09 13.71
C TRP A 323 -14.75 11.26 13.97
N ASP A 324 -15.72 11.45 13.07
CA ASP A 324 -16.79 12.43 13.27
C ASP A 324 -18.03 11.75 13.87
N ASP A 325 -18.27 11.98 15.16
CA ASP A 325 -19.41 11.42 15.90
C ASP A 325 -20.78 11.80 15.32
N LYS A 326 -20.88 12.90 14.55
CA LYS A 326 -22.16 13.34 13.97
C LYS A 326 -22.53 12.58 12.71
N THR A 327 -21.52 12.25 11.91
CA THR A 327 -21.72 11.58 10.62
C THR A 327 -21.39 10.08 10.68
N GLY A 328 -20.65 9.65 11.69
CA GLY A 328 -20.08 8.31 11.78
C GLY A 328 -19.04 8.04 10.71
N GLU A 329 -18.43 9.08 10.13
CA GLU A 329 -17.45 8.98 9.05
C GLU A 329 -16.03 9.21 9.57
N LEU A 330 -15.05 8.68 8.83
CA LEU A 330 -13.64 9.01 9.02
C LEU A 330 -13.27 10.18 8.11
N GLU A 331 -12.83 11.28 8.72
CA GLU A 331 -12.27 12.43 8.02
C GLU A 331 -10.75 12.26 7.89
N PHE A 332 -10.27 12.21 6.64
CA PHE A 332 -8.86 12.14 6.32
C PHE A 332 -8.38 13.53 5.86
N ASP A 333 -7.61 14.21 6.70
CA ASP A 333 -7.02 15.53 6.44
C ASP A 333 -5.54 15.36 6.05
N ILE A 334 -5.25 15.47 4.75
CA ILE A 334 -3.88 15.38 4.22
C ILE A 334 -3.20 16.74 4.37
N ARG A 335 -2.14 16.77 5.15
CA ARG A 335 -1.35 17.96 5.46
C ARG A 335 -0.08 17.98 4.64
N ILE A 336 0.06 18.99 3.79
CA ILE A 336 1.22 19.22 2.94
C ILE A 336 2.12 20.30 3.55
N GLU A 337 3.43 20.04 3.60
CA GLU A 337 4.42 21.02 4.03
C GLU A 337 4.43 22.26 3.13
N LYS A 338 4.35 23.45 3.74
CA LYS A 338 4.38 24.74 3.02
C LYS A 338 5.78 25.07 2.52
N GLN A 339 6.78 24.83 3.37
CA GLN A 339 8.18 25.11 3.11
C GLN A 339 9.06 24.05 3.78
N LYS A 340 10.02 23.52 3.02
CA LYS A 340 10.90 22.43 3.45
C LYS A 340 11.62 22.76 4.77
N GLY A 341 11.37 21.96 5.79
CA GLY A 341 12.04 22.03 7.10
C GLY A 341 11.49 23.07 8.07
N HIS A 342 10.42 23.80 7.71
CA HIS A 342 9.85 24.85 8.56
C HIS A 342 8.75 24.36 9.51
N GLY A 343 8.36 23.08 9.42
CA GLY A 343 7.40 22.47 10.34
C GLY A 343 5.96 23.00 10.22
N THR A 344 5.62 23.69 9.13
CA THR A 344 4.26 24.21 8.89
C THR A 344 3.59 23.52 7.71
N THR A 345 2.30 23.20 7.86
CA THR A 345 1.52 22.49 6.85
C THR A 345 0.19 23.17 6.53
N VAL A 346 -0.39 22.80 5.39
CA VAL A 346 -1.75 23.16 4.95
C VAL A 346 -2.50 21.90 4.54
N GLY A 347 -3.82 21.86 4.75
CA GLY A 347 -4.71 20.78 4.37
C GLY A 347 -5.99 21.34 3.78
#